data_AF-W1IV44-F1
#
_entry.id   AF-W1IV44-F1
#
_cell.length_a   1.000
_cell.length_b   1.000
_cell.length_c   1.000
_cell.angle_alpha   90.00
_cell.angle_beta   90.00
_cell.angle_gamma   90.00
#
_symmetry.space_group_name_H-M   'P 1'
#
loop_
_entity.id
_entity.type
_entity.pdbx_description
1 polymer ?
#
loop_
_entity_poly.entity_id
_entity_poly.type
_entity_poly.pdbx_seq_one_letter_code
_entity_poly.pdbx_strand_id
1 'polypeptide(L)'
;MDFFEKFKQAEWEFTYGAEDDPDNYNALQVGLVAYFYMDQGYLPENRQRMADAFALYHREFGDKLRWGFHDPNKPEYYHDTTLEQHCHRITEGDSDNMDCFWGRKKAIIMLVNIK
;
A
#
# COMPACT_ATOMS: atom_id res chain seq x y z
N MET A 1 -10.19 23.20 0.92
CA MET A 1 -9.39 22.23 1.70
C MET A 1 -9.61 20.86 1.10
N ASP A 2 -8.57 20.27 0.52
CA ASP A 2 -8.66 18.96 -0.13
C ASP A 2 -8.73 17.82 0.91
N PHE A 3 -8.98 16.60 0.44
CA PHE A 3 -9.11 15.43 1.30
C PHE A 3 -7.84 15.14 2.11
N PHE A 4 -6.65 15.30 1.52
CA PHE A 4 -5.37 15.03 2.18
C PHE A 4 -5.07 16.08 3.26
N GLU A 5 -5.44 17.34 3.03
CA GLU A 5 -5.36 18.38 4.06
C GLU A 5 -6.26 18.07 5.26
N LYS A 6 -7.49 17.60 5.02
CA LYS A 6 -8.42 17.20 6.09
C LYS A 6 -7.89 15.99 6.86
N PHE A 7 -7.40 14.98 6.15
CA PHE A 7 -6.80 13.80 6.77
C PHE A 7 -5.60 14.18 7.63
N LYS A 8 -4.70 15.03 7.13
CA LYS A 8 -3.50 15.45 7.88
C LYS A 8 -3.85 16.20 9.16
N GLN A 9 -4.96 16.94 9.18
CA GLN A 9 -5.46 17.58 10.40
C GLN A 9 -6.01 16.57 11.41
N ALA A 10 -6.65 15.49 10.93
CA ALA A 10 -7.26 14.45 11.75
C ALA A 10 -6.32 13.26 12.06
N GLU A 11 -5.12 13.20 11.49
CA GLU A 11 -4.19 12.05 11.60
C GLU A 11 -3.90 11.67 13.07
N TRP A 12 -3.86 12.67 13.96
CA TRP A 12 -3.68 12.46 15.40
C TRP A 12 -4.88 11.83 16.10
N GLU A 13 -6.10 11.98 15.58
CA GLU A 13 -7.29 11.31 16.09
C GLU A 13 -7.25 9.79 15.87
N PHE A 14 -6.41 9.34 14.93
CA PHE A 14 -6.20 7.93 14.62
C PHE A 14 -4.79 7.44 14.98
N THR A 15 -4.13 8.14 15.89
CA THR A 15 -2.82 7.76 16.43
C THR A 15 -2.98 7.25 17.85
N TYR A 16 -2.57 6.01 18.09
CA TYR A 16 -2.60 5.36 19.39
C TYR A 16 -1.19 5.37 19.97
N GLY A 17 -1.04 5.92 21.17
CA GLY A 17 0.20 5.91 21.95
C GLY A 17 0.61 4.51 22.40
N ALA A 18 1.89 4.32 22.72
CA ALA A 18 2.39 3.13 23.38
C ALA A 18 1.78 2.98 24.78
N GLU A 19 1.52 1.75 25.21
CA GLU A 19 0.84 1.49 26.50
C GLU A 19 1.70 1.91 27.70
N ASP A 20 3.01 1.81 27.56
CA ASP A 20 4.02 2.11 28.57
C ASP A 20 4.51 3.57 28.56
N ASP A 21 4.44 4.25 27.41
CA ASP A 21 4.80 5.67 27.28
C ASP A 21 4.08 6.35 26.08
N PRO A 22 2.78 6.66 26.25
CA PRO A 22 1.93 7.17 25.17
C PRO A 22 2.24 8.61 24.75
N ASP A 23 2.88 9.39 25.62
CA ASP A 23 3.19 10.80 25.37
C ASP A 23 4.47 10.96 24.53
N ASN A 24 5.37 9.97 24.54
CA ASN A 24 6.63 10.01 23.79
C ASN A 24 6.69 9.01 22.62
N TYR A 25 5.85 7.97 22.62
CA TYR A 25 5.89 6.92 21.59
C TYR A 25 4.50 6.58 21.05
N ASN A 26 4.39 6.45 19.73
CA ASN A 26 3.18 5.97 19.05
C ASN A 26 3.27 4.45 18.84
N ALA A 27 2.25 3.71 19.29
CA ALA A 27 2.09 2.28 19.01
C ALA A 27 1.55 2.04 17.60
N LEU A 28 0.55 2.81 17.18
CA LEU A 28 -0.11 2.66 15.89
C LEU A 28 -0.51 4.03 15.34
N GLN A 29 -0.14 4.34 14.11
CA GLN A 29 -0.62 5.52 13.40
C GLN A 29 -1.34 5.04 12.15
N VAL A 30 -2.66 5.28 12.08
CA VAL A 30 -3.47 4.84 10.94
C VAL A 30 -3.07 5.66 9.71
N GLY A 31 -2.56 4.96 8.70
CA GLY A 31 -2.23 5.53 7.40
C GLY A 31 -3.44 5.58 6.46
N LEU A 32 -3.35 6.42 5.45
CA LEU A 32 -4.29 6.44 4.34
C LEU A 32 -4.04 5.23 3.44
N VAL A 33 -4.95 4.25 3.46
CA VAL A 33 -4.84 3.02 2.67
C VAL A 33 -5.76 3.09 1.46
N ALA A 34 -5.19 2.98 0.25
CA ALA A 34 -5.98 2.65 -0.93
C ALA A 34 -6.22 1.13 -0.96
N TYR A 35 -7.49 0.73 -0.96
CA TYR A 35 -7.92 -0.67 -1.04
C TYR A 35 -8.76 -0.87 -2.29
N PHE A 36 -8.30 -1.74 -3.18
CA PHE A 36 -9.00 -2.08 -4.41
C PHE A 36 -9.60 -3.47 -4.27
N TYR A 37 -10.92 -3.58 -4.36
CA TYR A 37 -11.63 -4.86 -4.40
C TYR A 37 -11.97 -5.18 -5.85
N MET A 38 -11.40 -6.27 -6.38
CA MET A 38 -11.70 -6.75 -7.73
C MET A 38 -12.11 -8.22 -7.64
N ASP A 39 -13.31 -8.52 -8.12
CA ASP A 39 -13.82 -9.88 -8.24
C ASP A 39 -13.12 -10.61 -9.39
N GLN A 40 -12.88 -11.90 -9.24
CA GLN A 40 -12.19 -12.74 -10.23
C GLN A 40 -10.83 -12.17 -10.66
N GLY A 41 -10.03 -11.73 -9.68
CA GLY A 41 -8.76 -11.10 -9.99
C GLY A 41 -7.73 -12.02 -10.62
N TYR A 42 -7.93 -13.35 -10.58
CA TYR A 42 -7.11 -14.32 -11.30
C TYR A 42 -7.24 -14.23 -12.83
N LEU A 43 -8.28 -13.60 -13.38
CA LEU A 43 -8.44 -13.46 -14.83
C LEU A 43 -7.37 -12.51 -15.42
N PRO A 44 -6.71 -12.86 -16.56
CA PRO A 44 -5.66 -12.03 -17.14
C PRO A 44 -6.05 -10.57 -17.42
N GLU A 45 -7.30 -10.35 -17.86
CA GLU A 45 -7.82 -8.99 -18.10
C GLU A 45 -7.95 -8.19 -16.81
N ASN A 46 -8.38 -8.83 -15.71
CA ASN A 46 -8.50 -8.19 -14.42
C ASN A 46 -7.11 -7.90 -13.83
N ARG A 47 -6.16 -8.84 -13.98
CA ARG A 47 -4.73 -8.64 -13.68
C ARG A 47 -4.16 -7.40 -14.34
N GLN A 48 -4.41 -7.23 -15.64
CA GLN A 48 -3.97 -6.04 -16.37
C GLN A 48 -4.60 -4.76 -15.79
N ARG A 49 -5.90 -4.77 -15.49
CA ARG A 49 -6.58 -3.61 -14.86
C ARG A 49 -5.99 -3.26 -13.49
N MET A 50 -5.53 -4.25 -12.72
CA MET A 50 -4.85 -3.96 -11.44
C MET A 50 -3.49 -3.32 -11.66
N ALA A 51 -2.73 -3.80 -12.64
CA ALA A 51 -1.45 -3.21 -13.00
C ALA A 51 -1.63 -1.75 -13.45
N ASP A 52 -2.69 -1.46 -14.21
CA ASP A 52 -3.03 -0.10 -14.63
C ASP A 52 -3.40 0.79 -13.43
N ALA A 53 -4.22 0.28 -12.49
CA ALA A 53 -4.58 0.98 -11.26
C ALA A 53 -3.35 1.24 -10.36
N PHE A 54 -2.47 0.25 -10.24
CA PHE A 54 -1.20 0.38 -9.52
C PHE A 54 -0.30 1.42 -10.19
N ALA A 55 -0.22 1.44 -11.52
CA ALA A 55 0.57 2.43 -12.26
C ALA A 55 0.08 3.86 -12.06
N LEU A 56 -1.24 4.07 -11.99
CA LEU A 56 -1.83 5.35 -11.61
C LEU A 56 -1.41 5.75 -10.19
N TYR A 57 -1.53 4.83 -9.23
CA TYR A 57 -1.11 5.10 -7.86
C TYR A 57 0.40 5.39 -7.74
N HIS A 58 1.24 4.61 -8.42
CA HIS A 58 2.69 4.82 -8.45
C HIS A 58 3.03 6.22 -8.97
N ARG A 59 2.33 6.70 -10.00
CA ARG A 59 2.54 8.04 -10.56
C ARG A 59 2.26 9.15 -9.54
N GLU A 60 1.22 8.98 -8.72
CA GLU A 60 0.78 10.00 -7.76
C GLU A 60 1.52 9.93 -6.41
N PHE A 61 1.94 8.73 -6.01
CA PHE A 61 2.44 8.46 -4.66
C PHE A 61 3.75 7.67 -4.59
N GLY A 62 4.26 7.13 -5.70
CA GLY A 62 5.44 6.28 -5.75
C GLY A 62 6.69 6.90 -5.11
N ASP A 63 6.94 8.19 -5.39
CA ASP A 63 8.06 8.95 -4.83
C ASP A 63 8.01 9.07 -3.29
N LYS A 64 6.82 8.91 -2.71
CA LYS A 64 6.59 9.00 -1.26
C LYS A 64 6.80 7.65 -0.57
N LEU A 65 6.84 6.55 -1.32
CA LEU A 65 7.02 5.21 -0.78
C LEU A 65 8.50 4.91 -0.49
N ARG A 66 8.76 4.05 0.49
CA ARG A 66 10.12 3.71 0.92
C ARG A 66 10.34 2.21 0.98
N TRP A 67 9.41 1.47 1.57
CA TRP A 67 9.54 0.04 1.78
C TRP A 67 8.18 -0.65 1.72
N GLY A 68 8.21 -1.96 1.58
CA GLY A 68 7.02 -2.78 1.61
C GLY A 68 7.31 -4.24 1.33
N PHE A 69 6.33 -4.97 0.81
CA PHE A 69 6.49 -6.37 0.47
C PHE A 69 5.41 -6.86 -0.51
N HIS A 70 5.80 -7.81 -1.34
CA HIS A 70 4.87 -8.76 -1.98
C HIS A 70 4.76 -10.08 -1.20
N ASP A 71 5.87 -10.55 -0.62
CA ASP A 71 5.89 -11.68 0.31
C ASP A 71 6.06 -11.11 1.72
N PRO A 72 5.09 -11.29 2.64
CA PRO A 72 5.18 -10.76 4.01
C PRO A 72 6.46 -11.16 4.75
N ASN A 73 7.12 -12.23 4.34
CA ASN A 73 8.37 -12.71 4.93
C ASN A 73 9.63 -12.07 4.32
N LYS A 74 9.49 -11.26 3.26
CA LYS A 74 10.60 -10.65 2.51
C LYS A 74 10.33 -9.16 2.26
N PRO A 75 10.54 -8.30 3.27
CA PRO A 75 10.45 -6.86 3.09
C PRO A 75 11.51 -6.36 2.12
N GLU A 76 11.13 -5.43 1.25
CA GLU A 76 11.99 -4.86 0.21
C GLU A 76 11.85 -3.32 0.15
N TYR A 77 12.88 -2.64 -0.36
CA TYR A 77 12.80 -1.22 -0.66
C TYR A 77 12.00 -1.00 -1.94
N TYR A 78 11.06 -0.05 -1.90
CA TYR A 78 10.13 0.17 -3.02
C TYR A 78 10.84 0.52 -4.32
N HIS A 79 11.93 1.29 -4.22
CA HIS A 79 12.67 1.85 -5.36
C HIS A 79 13.75 0.90 -5.90
N ASP A 80 13.97 -0.26 -5.27
CA ASP A 80 14.84 -1.31 -5.82
C ASP A 80 14.16 -2.04 -6.99
N THR A 81 12.85 -1.83 -7.15
CA THR A 81 12.02 -2.42 -8.20
C THR A 81 11.41 -1.30 -9.05
N THR A 82 11.45 -1.45 -10.38
CA THR A 82 10.87 -0.48 -11.30
C THR A 82 9.34 -0.61 -11.34
N LEU A 83 8.63 0.43 -11.80
CA LEU A 83 7.19 0.34 -12.06
C LEU A 83 6.84 -0.85 -12.97
N GLU A 84 7.61 -1.05 -14.03
CA GLU A 84 7.41 -2.16 -14.97
C GLU A 84 7.51 -3.52 -14.28
N GLN A 85 8.49 -3.68 -13.39
CA GLN A 85 8.65 -4.90 -12.59
C GLN A 85 7.51 -5.09 -11.58
N HIS A 86 7.04 -4.02 -10.93
CA HIS A 86 5.87 -4.09 -10.05
C HIS A 86 4.62 -4.52 -10.83
N CYS A 87 4.35 -3.89 -11.97
CA CYS A 87 3.23 -4.26 -12.84
C CYS A 87 3.35 -5.70 -13.36
N HIS A 88 4.56 -6.13 -13.74
CA HIS A 88 4.80 -7.50 -14.18
C HIS A 88 4.51 -8.53 -13.09
N ARG A 89 4.91 -8.26 -11.83
CA ARG A 89 4.56 -9.13 -10.69
C ARG A 89 3.05 -9.20 -10.45
N ILE A 90 2.34 -8.10 -10.70
CA ILE A 90 0.88 -8.06 -10.58
C ILE A 90 0.23 -8.90 -11.68
N THR A 91 0.71 -8.80 -12.92
CA THR A 91 0.13 -9.50 -14.08
C THR A 91 0.41 -10.99 -14.10
N GLU A 92 1.63 -11.40 -13.73
CA GLU A 92 2.08 -12.80 -13.74
C GLU A 92 1.87 -13.51 -12.39
N GLY A 93 1.14 -12.90 -11.45
CA GLY A 93 0.90 -13.50 -10.15
C GLY A 93 -0.01 -14.74 -10.24
N ASP A 94 0.53 -15.92 -9.94
CA ASP A 94 -0.14 -17.22 -10.09
C ASP A 94 -1.19 -17.54 -9.00
N SER A 95 -1.28 -16.74 -7.93
CA SER A 95 -2.19 -17.00 -6.81
C SER A 95 -3.52 -16.28 -6.98
N ASP A 96 -4.63 -16.96 -6.66
CA ASP A 96 -5.98 -16.36 -6.66
C ASP A 96 -6.04 -15.06 -5.83
N ASN A 97 -5.22 -15.00 -4.78
CA ASN A 97 -5.07 -13.84 -3.92
C ASN A 97 -3.66 -13.26 -4.06
N MET A 98 -3.52 -11.95 -4.25
CA MET A 98 -2.25 -11.25 -4.14
C MET A 98 -2.41 -10.13 -3.13
N ASP A 99 -1.54 -10.12 -2.13
CA ASP A 99 -1.41 -9.02 -1.19
C ASP A 99 -0.07 -8.33 -1.43
N CYS A 100 -0.10 -7.04 -1.75
CA CYS A 100 1.11 -6.22 -1.77
C CYS A 100 0.92 -4.99 -0.89
N PHE A 101 2.00 -4.65 -0.20
CA PHE A 101 2.03 -3.60 0.80
C PHE A 101 3.12 -2.61 0.45
N TRP A 102 2.81 -1.31 0.50
CA TRP A 102 3.82 -0.26 0.36
C TRP A 102 3.58 0.89 1.32
N GLY A 103 4.66 1.39 1.92
CA GLY A 103 4.61 2.43 2.93
C GLY A 103 5.81 3.38 2.91
N ARG A 104 5.61 4.57 3.49
CA ARG A 104 6.66 5.59 3.71
C ARG A 104 7.43 5.38 5.03
N LYS A 105 6.74 4.83 6.04
CA LYS A 105 7.19 4.41 7.38
C LYS A 105 6.43 3.12 7.73
N LYS A 106 6.40 2.66 9.00
CA LYS A 106 5.49 1.57 9.47
C LYS A 106 3.99 1.83 9.26
N ALA A 107 3.63 3.00 8.74
CA ALA A 107 2.30 3.29 8.24
C ALA A 107 2.09 2.77 6.80
N ILE A 108 1.03 1.98 6.66
CA ILE A 108 0.55 1.32 5.44
C ILE A 108 -0.07 2.36 4.51
N ILE A 109 0.25 2.35 3.20
CA ILE A 109 -0.37 3.28 2.24
C ILE A 109 -1.17 2.53 1.14
N MET A 110 -0.90 1.24 0.93
CA MET A 110 -1.67 0.43 -0.01
C MET A 110 -1.78 -1.00 0.48
N LEU A 111 -2.99 -1.56 0.39
CA LEU A 111 -3.24 -2.99 0.51
C LEU A 111 -4.16 -3.39 -0.63
N VAL A 112 -3.64 -4.14 -1.58
CA VAL A 112 -4.44 -4.79 -2.62
C VAL A 112 -4.78 -6.17 -2.08
N ASN A 113 -6.06 -6.52 -1.96
CA ASN A 113 -6.47 -7.87 -1.61
C ASN A 113 -7.30 -8.39 -2.77
N ILE A 114 -6.88 -9.53 -3.30
CA ILE A 114 -7.58 -10.21 -4.39
C ILE A 114 -8.26 -11.43 -3.79
N LYS A 115 -9.51 -11.67 -4.17
CA LYS A 115 -10.24 -12.93 -3.97
C LYS A 115 -10.64 -13.50 -5.32
#